data_AF-A0A817YZF1-F1
#
_entry.id   AF-A0A817YZF1-F1
#
_cell.length_a   1.000
_cell.length_b   1.000
_cell.length_c   1.000
_cell.angle_alpha   90.00
_cell.angle_beta   90.00
_cell.angle_gamma   90.00
#
_symmetry.space_group_name_H-M   'P 1'
#
loop_
_entity.id
_entity.type
_entity.pdbx_description
1 polymer ?
#
loop_
_entity_poly.entity_id
_entity_poly.type
_entity_poly.pdbx_seq_one_letter_code
_entity_poly.pdbx_strand_id
1 'polypeptide(L)' 'MTHIENHEDIEIKLLTGHSDIYSGVTIDKKLLAKTSTQFERQLEQSLEAWRQEKRRGIWLSI' A
#
# COMPACT_ATOMS: atom_id res chain seq x y z
N MET A 1 34.26 -11.72 10.67
CA MET A 1 32.90 -11.76 11.24
C MET A 1 32.03 -10.87 10.37
N THR A 2 31.42 -11.44 9.35
CA THR A 2 30.56 -10.72 8.40
C THR A 2 29.19 -10.58 9.04
N HIS A 3 28.76 -9.34 9.29
CA HIS A 3 27.39 -9.03 9.70
C HIS A 3 26.46 -9.50 8.58
N ILE A 4 25.65 -10.51 8.84
CA ILE A 4 24.63 -10.98 7.92
C ILE A 4 23.44 -10.06 8.14
N GLU A 5 23.20 -9.17 7.19
CA GLU A 5 22.00 -8.34 7.16
C GLU A 5 20.79 -9.28 7.02
N ASN A 6 19.98 -9.36 8.08
CA ASN A 6 18.70 -10.06 8.04
C ASN A 6 17.80 -9.34 7.02
N HIS A 7 17.79 -9.83 5.78
CA HIS A 7 16.70 -9.63 4.86
C HIS A 7 15.50 -10.44 5.37
N GLU A 8 14.78 -9.88 6.34
CA GLU A 8 13.38 -10.21 6.47
C GLU A 8 12.73 -9.75 5.16
N ASP A 9 12.41 -10.70 4.28
CA ASP A 9 11.41 -10.53 3.24
C ASP A 9 10.10 -10.18 3.95
N ILE A 10 9.96 -8.90 4.31
CA ILE A 10 8.70 -8.32 4.75
C ILE A 10 7.81 -8.46 3.52
N GLU A 11 6.93 -9.44 3.52
CA GLU A 11 5.91 -9.58 2.50
C GLU A 11 5.04 -8.31 2.58
N ILE A 12 5.34 -7.31 1.75
CA ILE A 12 4.68 -6.02 1.80
C ILE A 12 3.28 -6.23 1.24
N LYS A 13 2.33 -6.40 2.16
CA LYS A 13 0.92 -6.56 1.84
C LYS A 13 0.38 -5.26 1.22
N LEU A 14 -0.23 -5.37 0.04
CA LEU A 14 -0.91 -4.26 -0.61
C LEU A 14 -2.05 -3.73 0.27
N LEU A 15 -2.28 -2.42 0.19
CA LEU A 15 -3.41 -1.78 0.84
C LEU A 15 -4.70 -2.29 0.23
N THR A 16 -5.64 -2.70 1.08
CA THR A 16 -6.99 -3.08 0.66
C THR A 16 -7.90 -1.86 0.68
N GLY A 17 -8.65 -1.63 -0.39
CA GLY A 17 -9.60 -0.53 -0.50
C GLY A 17 -10.86 -0.91 -1.28
N HIS A 18 -11.90 -0.12 -1.11
CA HIS A 18 -13.15 -0.26 -1.84
C HIS A 18 -13.05 0.45 -3.19
N SER A 19 -13.46 -0.23 -4.27
CA SER A 19 -13.55 0.39 -5.59
C SER A 19 -14.87 1.11 -5.79
N ASP A 20 -14.84 2.24 -6.49
CA ASP A 20 -16.05 2.96 -6.91
C ASP A 20 -16.38 2.72 -8.40
N ILE A 21 -17.52 3.26 -8.86
CA ILE A 21 -17.99 3.16 -10.25
C ILE A 21 -17.10 3.90 -11.26
N TYR A 22 -16.20 4.77 -10.81
CA TYR A 22 -15.26 5.54 -11.63
C TYR A 22 -13.87 4.90 -11.68
N SER A 23 -13.73 3.64 -11.27
CA SER A 23 -12.45 2.93 -11.14
C SER A 23 -11.49 3.60 -10.15
N GLY A 24 -12.04 4.27 -9.15
CA GLY A 24 -11.35 4.77 -7.98
C GLY A 24 -11.10 3.70 -6.92
N VAL A 25 -10.18 3.97 -5.99
CA VAL A 25 -9.95 3.14 -4.80
C VAL A 25 -9.95 4.01 -3.55
N THR A 26 -10.81 3.69 -2.59
CA THR A 26 -10.87 4.37 -1.29
C THR A 26 -10.34 3.44 -0.19
N ILE A 27 -9.40 3.94 0.60
CA ILE A 27 -8.74 3.19 1.67
C ILE A 27 -9.19 3.73 3.03
N ASP A 28 -9.67 2.85 3.90
CA ASP A 28 -10.06 3.19 5.26
C ASP A 28 -8.84 3.29 6.19
N LYS A 29 -8.81 4.29 7.07
CA LYS A 29 -7.77 4.47 8.11
C LYS A 29 -7.45 3.20 8.89
N LYS A 30 -8.47 2.38 9.17
CA LYS A 30 -8.36 1.16 9.97
C LYS A 30 -7.45 0.11 9.32
N LEU A 31 -7.20 0.23 8.02
CA LEU A 31 -6.41 -0.70 7.22
C LEU A 31 -4.98 -0.19 6.99
N LEU A 32 -4.64 1.00 7.46
CA LEU A 32 -3.32 1.60 7.27
C LEU A 32 -2.31 1.04 8.28
N ALA A 33 -1.03 0.99 7.88
CA ALA A 33 0.05 0.65 8.78
C ALA A 33 0.14 1.65 9.94
N LYS A 34 0.63 1.17 11.10
CA LYS A 34 0.77 1.99 12.32
C LYS A 34 1.92 2.98 12.25
N THR A 35 2.90 2.73 11.39
CA THR A 35 4.09 3.59 11.24
C THR A 35 4.12 4.22 9.86
N SER A 36 4.65 5.44 9.78
CA SER A 36 4.78 6.17 8.51
C SER A 36 5.63 5.40 7.50
N THR A 37 6.77 4.85 7.93
CA THR A 37 7.69 4.10 7.05
C THR A 37 7.05 2.85 6.45
N GLN A 38 6.25 2.11 7.23
CA GLN A 38 5.52 0.96 6.70
C GLN A 38 4.39 1.39 5.76
N PHE A 39 3.68 2.46 6.11
CA PHE A 39 2.61 3.01 5.28
C PHE A 39 3.14 3.51 3.93
N GLU A 40 4.25 4.24 3.91
CA GLU A 40 4.90 4.74 2.70
C GLU A 40 5.27 3.60 1.74
N ARG A 41 5.93 2.55 2.26
CA ARG A 41 6.29 1.36 1.45
C ARG A 41 5.07 0.63 0.90
N GLN A 42 4.04 0.43 1.74
CA GLN A 42 2.79 -0.20 1.30
C GLN A 42 2.05 0.64 0.27
N LEU A 43 2.02 1.96 0.44
CA LEU A 43 1.37 2.88 -0.48
C LEU A 43 2.07 2.89 -1.83
N GLU A 44 3.40 2.97 -1.86
CA GLU A 44 4.19 2.97 -3.10
C GLU A 44 3.90 1.72 -3.95
N GLN A 45 3.91 0.53 -3.33
CA GLN A 45 3.60 -0.71 -4.04
C GLN A 45 2.13 -0.80 -4.48
N SER A 46 1.21 -0.33 -3.64
CA SER A 46 -0.22 -0.32 -3.97
C SER A 46 -0.53 0.62 -5.13
N LEU A 47 0.12 1.78 -5.18
CA LEU A 47 0.00 2.73 -6.29
C LEU A 47 0.49 2.13 -7.60
N GLU A 48 1.61 1.42 -7.60
CA GLU A 48 2.09 0.75 -8.81
C GLU A 48 1.12 -0.35 -9.28
N ALA A 49 0.64 -1.19 -8.36
CA ALA A 49 -0.37 -2.21 -8.69
C ALA A 49 -1.64 -1.58 -9.28
N TRP A 50 -2.17 -0.54 -8.64
CA TRP A 50 -3.37 0.17 -9.11
C TRP A 50 -3.16 0.92 -10.42
N ARG A 51 -1.94 1.40 -10.69
CA ARG A 51 -1.58 1.99 -11.99
C ARG A 51 -1.67 0.94 -13.09
N GLN A 52 -1.16 -0.27 -12.86
CA GLN A 52 -1.27 -1.38 -13.81
C GLN A 52 -2.72 -1.84 -14.02
N GLU A 53 -3.53 -1.80 -12.95
CA GLU A 53 -4.98 -2.04 -13.01
C GLU A 53 -5.78 -0.87 -13.66
N LYS A 54 -5.12 0.23 -14.04
CA LYS A 54 -5.74 1.44 -14.62
C LYS A 54 -6.76 2.11 -13.69
N ARG A 55 -6.55 2.03 -12.37
CA ARG A 55 -7.32 2.82 -11.39
C ARG A 55 -7.01 4.30 -11.58
N ARG A 56 -8.02 5.16 -11.36
CA ARG A 56 -7.95 6.58 -11.75
C ARG A 56 -7.75 7.55 -10.60
N GLY A 57 -8.30 7.23 -9.43
CA GLY A 57 -8.20 8.07 -8.25
C GLY A 57 -8.01 7.21 -7.02
N ILE A 58 -7.27 7.74 -6.06
CA ILE A 58 -6.99 7.09 -4.78
C ILE A 58 -7.42 8.06 -3.68
N TRP A 59 -8.30 7.61 -2.78
CA TRP A 59 -8.78 8.39 -1.65
C TRP A 59 -8.35 7.74 -0.35
N LEU A 60 -7.82 8.56 0.56
CA LEU A 60 -7.48 8.15 1.93
C LEU A 60 -8.54 8.74 2.86
N SER A 61 -9.33 7.89 3.52
CA SER A 61 -10.22 8.31 4.60
C SER A 61 -9.46 8.20 5.91
N ILE A 62 -8.88 9.31 6.39
CA ILE A 62 -7.94 9.40 7.53
C ILE A 62 -8.54 10.15 8.72
#